data_AF-T0RBT6-F1
#
_entry.id   AF-T0RBT6-F1
#
_cell.length_a   1.000
_cell.length_b   1.000
_cell.length_c   1.000
_cell.angle_alpha   90.00
_cell.angle_beta   90.00
_cell.angle_gamma   90.00
#
_symmetry.space_group_name_H-M   'P 1'
#
loop_
_entity.id
_entity.type
_entity.pdbx_description
1 polymer ?
#
loop_
_entity_poly.entity_id
_entity_poly.type
_entity_poly.pdbx_seq_one_letter_code
_entity_poly.pdbx_strand_id
1 'polypeptide(L)'
;MQLTIKGLASGKIIKVIPVSEAEASLNLLLFLSARSIPIASSCSGENVCKKCKINGELISCTYTVGEFISKHGEVVTVSYL
;
A
#
# COMPACT_ATOMS: atom_id res chain seq x y z
N MET A 1 -9.23 -0.75 12.53
CA MET A 1 -8.74 -1.52 11.36
C MET A 1 -7.22 -1.44 11.33
N GLN A 2 -6.53 -2.42 10.75
CA GLN A 2 -5.08 -2.41 10.67
C GLN A 2 -4.59 -2.85 9.29
N LEU A 3 -3.41 -2.39 8.89
CA LEU A 3 -2.77 -2.79 7.63
C LEU A 3 -1.43 -3.46 7.94
N THR A 4 -1.32 -4.73 7.53
CA THR A 4 -0.11 -5.54 7.66
C THR A 4 0.70 -5.46 6.38
N ILE A 5 1.94 -5.01 6.49
CA ILE A 5 2.86 -4.87 5.36
C ILE A 5 3.84 -6.02 5.36
N LYS A 6 3.92 -6.74 4.24
CA LYS A 6 4.82 -7.86 4.01
C LYS A 6 5.78 -7.58 2.86
N GLY A 7 6.99 -8.11 2.93
CA GLY A 7 7.89 -8.10 1.77
C GLY A 7 7.43 -9.14 0.77
N LEU A 8 7.30 -8.77 -0.51
CA LEU A 8 6.83 -9.71 -1.54
C LEU A 8 7.81 -10.90 -1.70
N ALA A 9 9.12 -10.63 -1.67
CA ALA A 9 10.15 -11.65 -1.86
C ALA A 9 10.37 -12.52 -0.61
N SER A 10 10.40 -11.91 0.58
CA SER A 10 10.70 -12.62 1.83
C SER A 10 9.47 -13.23 2.51
N GLY A 11 8.25 -12.76 2.18
CA GLY A 11 7.01 -13.11 2.87
C GLY A 11 6.94 -12.63 4.33
N LYS A 12 7.99 -11.98 4.84
CA LYS A 12 8.09 -11.53 6.23
C LYS A 12 7.21 -10.31 6.46
N ILE A 13 6.63 -10.23 7.65
CA ILE A 13 5.93 -9.03 8.12
C ILE A 13 6.99 -7.97 8.41
N ILE A 14 6.93 -6.88 7.66
CA ILE A 14 7.81 -5.71 7.82
C ILE A 14 7.25 -4.80 8.91
N LYS A 15 5.93 -4.55 8.86
CA LYS A 15 5.26 -3.62 9.75
C LYS A 15 3.78 -3.92 9.86
N VAL A 16 3.20 -3.66 11.02
CA VAL A 16 1.74 -3.61 11.21
C VAL A 16 1.40 -2.19 11.60
N ILE A 17 0.50 -1.57 10.85
CA ILE A 17 0.16 -0.15 11.00
C ILE A 17 -1.32 -0.07 11.37
N PRO A 18 -1.68 0.50 12.54
CA PRO A 18 -3.08 0.79 12.84
C PRO A 18 -3.58 1.87 11.87
N VAL A 19 -4.79 1.68 11.34
CA VAL A 19 -5.43 2.60 10.41
C VAL A 19 -6.62 3.25 11.10
N SER A 20 -6.58 4.57 11.21
CA SER A 20 -7.67 5.39 11.73
C SER A 20 -8.75 5.61 10.65
N GLU A 21 -9.98 5.95 11.02
CA GLU A 21 -11.05 6.20 10.04
C GLU A 21 -10.72 7.34 9.06
N ALA A 22 -10.06 8.40 9.54
CA ALA A 22 -9.57 9.47 8.68
C ALA A 22 -8.52 8.99 7.67
N GLU A 23 -7.67 8.03 8.07
CA GLU A 23 -6.63 7.46 7.20
C GLU A 23 -7.20 6.46 6.21
N ALA A 24 -8.35 5.85 6.50
CA ALA A 24 -9.02 4.93 5.58
C ALA A 24 -9.41 5.61 4.26
N SER A 25 -9.68 6.92 4.29
CA SER A 25 -10.02 7.72 3.10
C SER A 25 -8.79 8.17 2.30
N LEU A 26 -7.57 7.98 2.83
CA LEU A 26 -6.35 8.37 2.15
C LEU A 26 -6.02 7.41 1.01
N ASN A 27 -5.37 7.96 -0.02
CA ASN A 27 -4.79 7.16 -1.08
C ASN A 27 -3.71 6.21 -0.51
N LEU A 28 -3.76 4.94 -0.88
CA LEU A 28 -2.88 3.91 -0.31
C LEU A 28 -1.40 4.19 -0.62
N LEU A 29 -1.06 4.76 -1.79
CA LEU A 29 0.32 5.18 -2.06
C LEU A 29 0.79 6.25 -1.07
N LEU A 30 -0.03 7.28 -0.84
CA LEU A 30 0.31 8.37 0.07
C LEU A 30 0.43 7.87 1.51
N PHE A 31 -0.49 7.00 1.93
CA PHE A 31 -0.45 6.37 3.25
C PHE A 31 0.86 5.57 3.46
N LEU A 32 1.23 4.74 2.49
CA LEU A 32 2.47 3.95 2.55
C LEU A 32 3.71 4.88 2.58
N SER A 33 3.73 5.91 1.73
CA SER A 33 4.83 6.87 1.67
C SER A 33 4.97 7.68 2.97
N ALA A 34 3.86 8.11 3.57
CA ALA A 34 3.85 8.85 4.84
C ALA A 34 4.37 8.02 6.02
N ARG A 35 4.33 6.68 5.90
CA ARG A 35 4.84 5.73 6.89
C ARG A 35 6.24 5.21 6.56
N SER A 36 6.91 5.84 5.59
CA SER A 36 8.25 5.52 5.09
C SER A 36 8.38 4.08 4.58
N ILE A 37 7.31 3.55 3.98
CA ILE A 37 7.33 2.24 3.34
C ILE A 37 7.86 2.40 1.92
N PRO A 38 8.96 1.74 1.56
CA PRO A 38 9.55 1.89 0.24
C PRO A 38 8.62 1.29 -0.82
N ILE A 39 8.25 2.13 -1.79
CA ILE A 39 7.43 1.75 -2.92
C ILE A 39 7.83 2.60 -4.13
N ALA A 40 7.96 1.97 -5.29
CA ALA A 40 8.34 2.68 -6.50
C ALA A 40 7.20 3.62 -6.93
N SER A 41 7.49 4.90 -7.12
CA SER A 41 6.53 5.89 -7.63
C SER A 41 7.27 6.92 -8.48
N SER A 42 6.66 7.35 -9.60
CA SER A 42 7.24 8.36 -10.48
C SER A 42 6.21 9.28 -11.15
N CYS A 43 4.94 9.24 -10.72
CA CYS A 43 3.87 10.07 -11.30
C CYS A 43 2.92 10.63 -10.25
N SER A 44 3.42 10.90 -9.04
CA SER A 44 2.62 11.57 -7.98
C SER A 44 1.26 10.94 -7.67
N GLY A 45 1.08 9.64 -7.92
CA GLY A 45 -0.19 8.94 -7.70
C GLY A 45 -1.21 9.00 -8.84
N GLU A 46 -0.85 9.52 -10.02
CA GLU A 46 -1.74 9.68 -11.18
C GLU A 46 -1.99 8.38 -11.98
N ASN A 47 -1.49 7.23 -11.51
CA ASN A 47 -1.67 5.92 -12.15
C ASN A 47 -1.15 5.82 -13.61
N VAL A 48 -0.31 6.75 -14.08
CA VAL A 48 0.28 6.71 -15.43
C VAL A 48 1.60 5.94 -15.48
N CYS A 49 2.41 5.97 -14.41
CA CYS A 49 3.71 5.29 -14.41
C CYS A 49 3.60 3.77 -14.18
N LYS A 50 2.51 3.28 -13.57
CA LYS A 50 2.27 1.86 -13.22
C LYS A 50 3.38 1.20 -12.38
N LYS A 51 4.17 1.99 -11.64
CA LYS A 51 5.32 1.51 -10.86
C LYS A 51 4.98 1.14 -9.42
N CYS A 52 3.97 1.75 -8.81
CA CYS A 52 3.62 1.52 -7.40
C CYS A 52 2.84 0.22 -7.19
N LYS A 53 3.46 -0.88 -7.63
CA LYS A 53 2.89 -2.22 -7.57
C LYS A 53 2.87 -2.76 -6.15
N ILE A 54 1.76 -3.35 -5.77
CA ILE A 54 1.52 -4.08 -4.53
C ILE A 54 0.81 -5.40 -4.86
N ASN A 55 0.96 -6.43 -4.02
CA ASN A 55 0.31 -7.72 -4.23
C ASN A 55 0.54 -8.28 -5.64
N GLY A 56 1.78 -8.15 -6.13
CA GLY A 56 2.20 -8.55 -7.48
C GLY A 56 1.95 -7.47 -8.53
N GLU A 57 0.69 -7.20 -8.86
CA GLU A 57 0.33 -6.34 -10.01
C GLU A 57 -0.65 -5.20 -9.71
N LEU A 58 -1.23 -5.16 -8.51
CA LEU A 58 -2.16 -4.09 -8.15
C LEU A 58 -1.41 -2.77 -8.02
N ILE A 59 -2.04 -1.65 -8.40
CA ILE A 59 -1.42 -0.33 -8.34
C ILE A 59 -1.89 0.40 -7.08
N SER A 60 -1.01 0.69 -6.12
CA SER A 60 -1.41 1.25 -4.84
C SER A 60 -2.10 2.62 -4.96
N CYS A 61 -1.74 3.41 -5.96
CA CYS A 61 -2.33 4.75 -6.12
C CYS A 61 -3.75 4.75 -6.69
N THR A 62 -4.30 3.60 -7.07
CA THR A 62 -5.70 3.50 -7.55
C THR A 62 -6.70 3.16 -6.47
N TYR A 63 -6.24 2.95 -5.23
CA TYR A 63 -7.09 2.57 -4.11
C TYR A 63 -6.93 3.55 -2.96
N THR A 64 -8.03 3.81 -2.25
CA THR A 64 -7.94 4.29 -0.88
C THR A 64 -7.55 3.14 0.06
N VAL A 65 -7.04 3.44 1.25
CA VAL A 65 -6.66 2.42 2.24
C VAL A 65 -7.89 1.57 2.62
N GLY A 66 -9.04 2.22 2.85
CA GLY A 66 -10.29 1.55 3.18
C GLY A 66 -10.80 0.65 2.04
N GLU A 67 -10.82 1.15 0.81
CA GLU A 67 -11.22 0.34 -0.35
C GLU A 67 -10.31 -0.88 -0.55
N PHE A 68 -8.99 -0.69 -0.38
CA PHE A 68 -8.06 -1.80 -0.47
C PHE A 68 -8.36 -2.85 0.59
N ILE A 69 -8.55 -2.45 1.85
CA ILE A 69 -8.85 -3.37 2.95
C ILE A 69 -10.16 -4.12 2.68
N SER A 70 -11.21 -3.42 2.23
CA SER A 70 -12.50 -4.06 1.93
C SER A 70 -12.46 -5.03 0.75
N LYS A 71 -11.64 -4.76 -0.28
CA LYS A 71 -11.59 -5.59 -1.51
C LYS A 71 -10.54 -6.70 -1.46
N HIS A 72 -9.40 -6.45 -0.82
CA HIS A 72 -8.20 -7.30 -0.86
C HIS A 72 -7.74 -7.77 0.53
N GLY A 73 -8.36 -7.29 1.60
CA GLY A 73 -8.02 -7.63 2.98
C GLY A 73 -6.94 -6.73 3.59
N GLU A 74 -6.56 -7.05 4.82
CA GLU A 74 -5.64 -6.23 5.63
C GLU A 74 -4.15 -6.43 5.30
N VAL A 75 -3.81 -7.24 4.29
CA VAL A 75 -2.42 -7.58 3.96
C VAL A 75 -2.00 -6.94 2.63
N VAL A 76 -0.99 -6.07 2.71
CA VAL A 76 -0.32 -5.51 1.54
C VAL A 76 1.10 -6.05 1.45
N THR A 77 1.50 -6.49 0.26
CA THR A 77 2.86 -6.92 -0.05
C THR A 77 3.51 -5.90 -0.96
N VAL A 78 4.73 -5.51 -0.63
CA VAL A 78 5.53 -4.53 -1.38
C VAL A 78 6.76 -5.20 -1.97
N SER A 79 7.05 -4.92 -3.25
CA SER A 79 8.13 -5.56 -3.99
C SER A 79 9.52 -4.97 -3.71
N TYR A 80 9.60 -3.79 -3.08
CA TYR A 80 10.85 -3.04 -2.95
C TYR A 80 11.65 -3.41 -1.68
N LEU A 81 11.46 -4.62 -1.13
CA LEU A 81 12.18 -5.13 0.04
C LEU A 81 12.51 -6.62 -0.09
#